data_AF-A0A7V9EFI8-F1
#
_entry.id   AF-A0A7V9EFI8-F1
#
_cell.length_a   1.000
_cell.length_b   1.000
_cell.length_c   1.000
_cell.angle_alpha   90.00
_cell.angle_beta   90.00
_cell.angle_gamma   90.00
#
_symmetry.space_group_name_H-M   'P 1'
#
loop_
_entity.id
_entity.type
_entity.pdbx_description
1 polymer ?
#
loop_
_entity_poly.entity_id
_entity_poly.type
_entity_poly.pdbx_seq_one_letter_code
_entity_poly.pdbx_strand_id
1 'polypeptide(L)'
;MSLRICFVTPFAWSQPHEVNAHIEGTAAALRRLGHEVTVLAPSSRARDLLAGRRALQRGTDAEVIAVGPSIPISRRTNMGVPVAVRANLRLALARGRYDVVHGFEPGLPSLSYLALTTTHALTAATFFSPDRLVYPPQRSRRDRLRTRVDALLATSQTTADAAEERFEGDYALVPIGVDTSLFRPGDKRQVIALELELAGRGVTRAVARLLRDLPGWELTLLHTKPLGFRPTIPRSVRDRSHVRLVRRTEQRAAVLAEAAIFVPAPEGEARLALEAAASGAAIASGGDDPDRVAADVQRLTADRELRSRVAAKGQRRAERESFDLVARELHTLYSRLAHKRRDRAIGVVGADPLEGRDWIVVDLHMHTDWSHDCSIPVTDLLDHAEEIGLGGIAITDHNVFGGAREAVELAGDRDLVVIPGEEVKTDGQGEVIGLFLEEEIPRGLSFADTIEAIREQGGLVYLPHPFDRLHAIPDPATIHRHLAEIDVFEVFNARLLRDSFNDEALRFARKYRLLQGAGSDAHVVQGVGTGAVTMRRFEGAEEFLLSLRTAEVLRRPKSLAYLQSLKWVAQVKEKVL
;
A
#
# COMPACT_ATOMS: atom_id res chain seq x y z
N MET A 1 0.54 16.46 13.94
CA MET A 1 -0.18 16.74 12.67
C MET A 1 -1.44 15.88 12.64
N SER A 2 -2.61 16.47 12.42
CA SER A 2 -3.83 15.68 12.14
C SER A 2 -3.77 15.15 10.71
N LEU A 3 -4.31 13.95 10.48
CA LEU A 3 -4.25 13.24 9.19
C LEU A 3 -5.62 12.67 8.88
N ARG A 4 -5.96 12.62 7.58
CA ARG A 4 -7.13 11.91 7.05
C ARG A 4 -6.72 10.49 6.67
N ILE A 5 -7.17 9.51 7.41
CA ILE A 5 -6.75 8.11 7.31
C ILE A 5 -7.93 7.27 6.80
N CYS A 6 -7.66 6.41 5.82
CA CYS A 6 -8.62 5.46 5.31
C CYS A 6 -8.17 4.03 5.60
N PHE A 7 -8.88 3.33 6.46
CA PHE A 7 -8.69 1.90 6.68
C PHE A 7 -9.50 1.09 5.68
N VAL A 8 -8.94 0.01 5.16
CA VAL A 8 -9.60 -0.84 4.17
C VAL A 8 -9.51 -2.30 4.59
N THR A 9 -10.67 -2.90 4.87
CA THR A 9 -10.77 -4.31 5.22
C THR A 9 -11.26 -5.14 4.03
N PRO A 10 -10.74 -6.37 3.85
CA PRO A 10 -11.28 -7.29 2.86
C PRO A 10 -12.45 -8.10 3.42
N PHE A 11 -12.73 -8.02 4.72
CA PHE A 11 -13.75 -8.82 5.40
C PHE A 11 -15.07 -8.05 5.51
N ALA A 12 -16.18 -8.76 5.35
CA ALA A 12 -17.50 -8.15 5.40
C ALA A 12 -17.77 -7.52 6.78
N TRP A 13 -18.00 -6.20 6.85
CA TRP A 13 -18.26 -5.47 8.09
C TRP A 13 -19.47 -6.01 8.87
N SER A 14 -20.42 -6.59 8.14
CA SER A 14 -21.60 -7.26 8.69
C SER A 14 -21.33 -8.52 9.52
N GLN A 15 -20.11 -9.07 9.47
CA GLN A 15 -19.75 -10.33 10.14
C GLN A 15 -18.64 -10.09 11.18
N PRO A 16 -18.71 -10.74 12.36
CA PRO A 16 -17.62 -10.71 13.32
C PRO A 16 -16.33 -11.26 12.71
N HIS A 17 -15.25 -10.49 12.81
CA HIS A 17 -13.92 -10.88 12.32
C HIS A 17 -12.84 -10.19 13.15
N GLU A 18 -11.76 -10.91 13.47
CA GLU A 18 -10.66 -10.42 14.31
C GLU A 18 -9.99 -9.15 13.75
N VAL A 19 -9.86 -9.08 12.41
CA VAL A 19 -9.28 -7.95 11.68
C VAL A 19 -10.23 -6.74 11.73
N ASN A 20 -11.53 -6.96 11.62
CA ASN A 20 -12.49 -5.85 11.74
C ASN A 20 -12.51 -5.28 13.16
N ALA A 21 -12.39 -6.13 14.18
CA ALA A 21 -12.26 -5.69 15.57
C ALA A 21 -10.96 -4.91 15.82
N HIS A 22 -9.84 -5.31 15.19
CA HIS A 22 -8.60 -4.53 15.22
C HIS A 22 -8.82 -3.14 14.61
N ILE A 23 -9.36 -3.11 13.40
CA ILE A 23 -9.61 -1.88 12.64
C ILE A 23 -10.51 -0.92 13.43
N GLU A 24 -11.58 -1.43 14.03
CA GLU A 24 -12.51 -0.65 14.84
C GLU A 24 -11.83 -0.03 16.06
N GLY A 25 -11.11 -0.85 16.86
CA GLY A 25 -10.40 -0.37 18.05
C GLY A 25 -9.29 0.62 17.73
N THR A 26 -8.48 0.33 16.72
CA THR A 26 -7.40 1.20 16.26
C THR A 26 -7.93 2.50 15.66
N ALA A 27 -9.02 2.46 14.89
CA ALA A 27 -9.65 3.66 14.33
C ALA A 27 -10.17 4.58 15.45
N ALA A 28 -10.84 4.02 16.45
CA ALA A 28 -11.32 4.78 17.61
C ALA A 28 -10.16 5.44 18.38
N ALA A 29 -9.06 4.72 18.59
CA ALA A 29 -7.87 5.24 19.25
C ALA A 29 -7.17 6.35 18.45
N LEU A 30 -7.04 6.20 17.12
CA LEU A 30 -6.51 7.25 16.24
C LEU A 30 -7.40 8.50 16.23
N ARG A 31 -8.73 8.35 16.27
CA ARG A 31 -9.66 9.49 16.41
C ARG A 31 -9.46 10.24 17.72
N ARG A 32 -9.20 9.54 18.84
CA ARG A 32 -8.83 10.17 20.13
C ARG A 32 -7.52 10.94 20.06
N LEU A 33 -6.59 10.53 19.19
CA LEU A 33 -5.35 11.28 18.90
C LEU A 33 -5.57 12.49 17.95
N GLY A 34 -6.81 12.75 17.52
CA GLY A 34 -7.17 13.89 16.69
C GLY A 34 -7.11 13.65 15.18
N HIS A 35 -7.01 12.40 14.73
CA HIS A 35 -7.08 12.05 13.31
C HIS A 35 -8.51 11.85 12.82
N GLU A 36 -8.75 12.12 11.54
CA GLU A 36 -9.99 11.70 10.88
C GLU A 36 -9.79 10.30 10.30
N VAL A 37 -10.59 9.32 10.73
CA VAL A 37 -10.47 7.93 10.27
C VAL A 37 -11.77 7.47 9.63
N THR A 38 -11.70 7.02 8.39
CA THR A 38 -12.80 6.38 7.64
C THR A 38 -12.46 4.93 7.35
N VAL A 39 -13.41 4.01 7.51
CA VAL A 39 -13.23 2.60 7.18
C VAL A 39 -14.01 2.25 5.91
N LEU A 40 -13.32 1.74 4.88
CA LEU A 40 -13.93 1.15 3.69
C LEU A 40 -14.00 -0.37 3.87
N ALA A 41 -15.19 -0.93 3.70
CA ALA A 41 -15.41 -2.35 3.90
C ALA A 41 -16.46 -2.89 2.91
N PRO A 42 -16.42 -4.18 2.54
CA PRO A 42 -17.59 -4.83 2.00
C PRO A 42 -18.64 -5.06 3.10
N SER A 43 -19.91 -5.26 2.72
CA SER A 43 -20.94 -5.72 3.67
C SER A 43 -21.99 -6.59 2.97
N SER A 44 -22.55 -7.56 3.72
CA SER A 44 -23.68 -8.39 3.28
C SER A 44 -25.03 -7.87 3.77
N ARG A 45 -25.06 -6.81 4.60
CA ARG A 45 -26.30 -6.24 5.14
C ARG A 45 -26.78 -5.08 4.27
N ALA A 46 -28.04 -5.16 3.81
CA ALA A 46 -28.66 -4.13 2.98
C ALA A 46 -28.62 -2.72 3.62
N ARG A 47 -28.82 -2.62 4.94
CA ARG A 47 -28.76 -1.35 5.66
C ARG A 47 -27.38 -0.68 5.58
N ASP A 48 -26.32 -1.47 5.67
CA ASP A 48 -24.93 -0.97 5.64
C ASP A 48 -24.63 -0.46 4.21
N LEU A 49 -25.06 -1.20 3.18
CA LEU A 49 -24.90 -0.81 1.77
C LEU A 49 -25.67 0.47 1.42
N LEU A 50 -26.88 0.64 1.95
CA LEU A 50 -27.66 1.87 1.80
C LEU A 50 -26.99 3.06 2.48
N ALA A 51 -26.49 2.87 3.71
CA ALA A 51 -25.74 3.90 4.42
C ALA A 51 -24.46 4.29 3.66
N GLY A 52 -23.70 3.31 3.16
CA GLY A 52 -22.50 3.54 2.34
C GLY A 52 -22.80 4.31 1.06
N ARG A 53 -23.89 3.98 0.35
CA ARG A 53 -24.32 4.72 -0.85
C ARG A 53 -24.66 6.18 -0.52
N ARG A 54 -25.36 6.43 0.59
CA ARG A 54 -25.72 7.79 1.03
C ARG A 54 -24.48 8.60 1.40
N ALA A 55 -23.52 7.99 2.10
CA ALA A 55 -22.23 8.62 2.41
C ALA A 55 -21.48 8.99 1.13
N LEU A 56 -21.39 8.06 0.17
CA LEU A 56 -20.76 8.35 -1.12
C LEU A 56 -21.45 9.48 -1.89
N GLN A 57 -22.76 9.69 -1.73
CA GLN A 57 -23.51 10.80 -2.36
C GLN A 57 -23.29 12.14 -1.65
N ARG A 58 -23.37 12.17 -0.32
CA ARG A 58 -23.42 13.40 0.49
C ARG A 58 -22.05 13.93 0.94
N GLY A 59 -20.99 13.13 0.80
CA GLY A 59 -19.66 13.42 1.36
C GLY A 59 -19.24 12.26 2.28
N THR A 60 -17.95 11.91 2.29
CA THR A 60 -17.41 10.72 2.97
C THR A 60 -17.35 10.84 4.50
N ASP A 61 -18.24 11.60 5.12
CA ASP A 61 -18.27 11.91 6.56
C ASP A 61 -18.95 10.79 7.37
N ALA A 62 -18.60 9.54 7.06
CA ALA A 62 -19.09 8.37 7.76
C ALA A 62 -17.89 7.60 8.32
N GLU A 63 -18.01 7.12 9.55
CA GLU A 63 -16.96 6.30 10.17
C GLU A 63 -16.69 5.02 9.37
N VAL A 64 -17.74 4.45 8.77
CA VAL A 64 -17.67 3.25 7.93
C VAL A 64 -18.49 3.45 6.66
N ILE A 65 -17.88 3.17 5.51
CA ILE A 65 -18.52 3.20 4.20
C ILE A 65 -18.50 1.79 3.62
N ALA A 66 -19.67 1.17 3.56
CA ALA A 66 -19.83 -0.09 2.87
C ALA A 66 -19.77 0.14 1.34
N VAL A 67 -18.67 -0.24 0.70
CA VAL A 67 -18.43 0.07 -0.73
C VAL A 67 -19.11 -0.91 -1.69
N GLY A 68 -19.60 -2.04 -1.18
CA GLY A 68 -20.41 -2.97 -1.95
C GLY A 68 -20.54 -4.35 -1.30
N PRO A 69 -21.24 -5.28 -1.97
CA PRO A 69 -21.42 -6.63 -1.48
C PRO A 69 -20.11 -7.44 -1.61
N SER A 70 -19.91 -8.36 -0.67
CA SER A 70 -18.92 -9.44 -0.81
C SER A 70 -19.63 -10.77 -1.00
N ILE A 71 -19.29 -11.50 -2.05
CA ILE A 71 -19.75 -12.88 -2.23
C ILE A 71 -18.73 -13.81 -1.57
N PRO A 72 -19.10 -14.60 -0.54
CA PRO A 72 -18.17 -15.47 0.16
C PRO A 72 -17.54 -16.49 -0.82
N ILE A 73 -16.21 -16.59 -0.81
CA ILE A 73 -15.45 -17.59 -1.58
C ILE A 73 -15.61 -18.97 -0.95
N SER A 74 -15.64 -19.02 0.38
CA SER A 74 -15.85 -20.23 1.15
C SER A 74 -16.47 -19.88 2.50
N ARG A 75 -17.30 -20.79 3.02
CA ARG A 75 -17.84 -20.69 4.38
C ARG A 75 -16.75 -20.79 5.46
N ARG A 76 -15.55 -21.28 5.12
CA ARG A 76 -14.43 -21.44 6.06
C ARG A 76 -13.55 -20.20 6.16
N THR A 77 -13.38 -19.45 5.08
CA THR A 77 -12.41 -18.34 5.04
C THR A 77 -13.00 -17.00 5.46
N ASN A 78 -14.33 -16.88 5.57
CA ASN A 78 -15.06 -15.61 5.79
C ASN A 78 -14.62 -14.45 4.87
N MET A 79 -13.92 -14.79 3.79
CA MET A 79 -13.48 -13.88 2.75
C MET A 79 -14.47 -13.93 1.61
N GLY A 80 -14.82 -12.75 1.08
CA GLY A 80 -15.62 -12.66 -0.12
C GLY A 80 -14.94 -11.87 -1.22
N VAL A 81 -15.22 -12.26 -2.47
CA VAL A 81 -14.84 -11.47 -3.63
C VAL A 81 -15.75 -10.25 -3.67
N PRO A 82 -15.19 -9.04 -3.67
CA PRO A 82 -15.97 -7.83 -3.84
C PRO A 82 -16.58 -7.80 -5.25
N VAL A 83 -17.89 -7.57 -5.37
CA VAL A 83 -18.57 -7.48 -6.68
C VAL A 83 -18.98 -6.03 -6.96
N ALA A 84 -18.66 -5.56 -8.17
CA ALA A 84 -18.97 -4.19 -8.63
C ALA A 84 -18.45 -3.06 -7.71
N VAL A 85 -17.46 -3.33 -6.86
CA VAL A 85 -16.96 -2.36 -5.87
C VAL A 85 -16.00 -1.32 -6.45
N ARG A 86 -15.44 -1.55 -7.64
CA ARG A 86 -14.32 -0.75 -8.16
C ARG A 86 -14.70 0.72 -8.37
N ALA A 87 -15.90 0.99 -8.87
CA ALA A 87 -16.40 2.36 -9.06
C ALA A 87 -16.62 3.06 -7.71
N ASN A 88 -17.31 2.40 -6.77
CA ASN A 88 -17.56 2.94 -5.44
C ASN A 88 -16.27 3.16 -4.65
N LEU A 89 -15.30 2.25 -4.75
CA LEU A 89 -13.98 2.39 -4.15
C LEU A 89 -13.23 3.60 -4.72
N ARG A 90 -13.16 3.73 -6.04
CA ARG A 90 -12.53 4.90 -6.69
C ARG A 90 -13.18 6.20 -6.25
N LEU A 91 -14.51 6.24 -6.20
CA LEU A 91 -15.26 7.39 -5.73
C LEU A 91 -14.96 7.71 -4.25
N ALA A 92 -14.93 6.69 -3.40
CA ALA A 92 -14.62 6.83 -1.97
C ALA A 92 -13.21 7.39 -1.75
N LEU A 93 -12.22 6.84 -2.45
CA LEU A 93 -10.83 7.27 -2.37
C LEU A 93 -10.64 8.70 -2.89
N ALA A 94 -11.27 9.03 -4.02
CA ALA A 94 -11.17 10.36 -4.62
C ALA A 94 -11.85 11.43 -3.75
N ARG A 95 -13.04 11.16 -3.20
CA ARG A 95 -13.77 12.12 -2.36
C ARG A 95 -13.17 12.26 -0.97
N GLY A 96 -12.62 11.18 -0.41
CA GLY A 96 -12.09 11.18 0.96
C GLY A 96 -10.84 12.03 1.16
N ARG A 97 -10.09 12.32 0.09
CA ARG A 97 -8.84 13.12 0.12
C ARG A 97 -7.89 12.66 1.23
N TYR A 98 -7.70 11.34 1.34
CA TYR A 98 -6.92 10.75 2.41
C TYR A 98 -5.43 11.04 2.26
N ASP A 99 -4.77 11.29 3.39
CA ASP A 99 -3.32 11.36 3.49
C ASP A 99 -2.72 9.97 3.42
N VAL A 100 -3.34 9.01 4.14
CA VAL A 100 -2.92 7.61 4.21
C VAL A 100 -4.11 6.67 3.95
N VAL A 101 -3.90 5.65 3.12
CA VAL A 101 -4.80 4.50 2.94
C VAL A 101 -4.09 3.26 3.47
N HIS A 102 -4.62 2.67 4.53
CA HIS A 102 -4.10 1.46 5.14
C HIS A 102 -4.97 0.26 4.76
N GLY A 103 -4.42 -0.65 3.95
CA GLY A 103 -5.07 -1.90 3.58
C GLY A 103 -4.70 -3.05 4.52
N PHE A 104 -5.69 -3.80 4.98
CA PHE A 104 -5.50 -4.96 5.84
C PHE A 104 -5.59 -6.25 5.00
N GLU A 105 -4.68 -7.20 5.21
CA GLU A 105 -4.59 -8.46 4.45
C GLU A 105 -4.63 -8.26 2.91
N PRO A 106 -3.72 -7.44 2.33
CA PRO A 106 -3.72 -7.17 0.88
C PRO A 106 -3.04 -8.25 0.04
N GLY A 107 -2.54 -9.33 0.66
CA GLY A 107 -1.87 -10.45 -0.04
C GLY A 107 -2.81 -11.23 -0.97
N LEU A 108 -4.12 -11.09 -0.79
CA LEU A 108 -5.15 -11.76 -1.59
C LEU A 108 -5.86 -10.77 -2.52
N PRO A 109 -6.45 -11.22 -3.65
CA PRO A 109 -7.27 -10.38 -4.52
C PRO A 109 -8.52 -9.87 -3.78
N SER A 110 -8.41 -8.70 -3.15
CA SER A 110 -9.36 -8.21 -2.17
C SER A 110 -9.62 -6.71 -2.32
N LEU A 111 -10.55 -6.18 -1.51
CA LEU A 111 -10.80 -4.74 -1.48
C LEU A 111 -9.55 -3.96 -1.07
N SER A 112 -8.78 -4.48 -0.11
CA SER A 112 -7.52 -3.89 0.36
C SER A 112 -6.50 -3.81 -0.77
N TYR A 113 -6.30 -4.90 -1.51
CA TYR A 113 -5.40 -4.92 -2.68
C TYR A 113 -5.81 -3.85 -3.72
N LEU A 114 -7.11 -3.78 -4.05
CA LEU A 114 -7.62 -2.81 -5.02
C LEU A 114 -7.45 -1.36 -4.53
N ALA A 115 -7.63 -1.11 -3.23
CA ALA A 115 -7.48 0.21 -2.65
C ALA A 115 -6.03 0.70 -2.72
N LEU A 116 -5.08 -0.13 -2.28
CA LEU A 116 -3.65 0.20 -2.28
C LEU A 116 -3.11 0.43 -3.69
N THR A 117 -3.59 -0.34 -4.67
CA THR A 117 -3.13 -0.23 -6.07
C THR A 117 -3.83 0.86 -6.90
N THR A 118 -4.84 1.53 -6.33
CA THR A 118 -5.64 2.55 -7.03
C THR A 118 -5.56 3.93 -6.38
N THR A 119 -5.32 4.01 -5.07
CA THR A 119 -5.28 5.28 -4.32
C THR A 119 -4.14 6.20 -4.76
N HIS A 120 -4.35 7.51 -4.62
CA HIS A 120 -3.30 8.54 -4.70
C HIS A 120 -2.74 8.92 -3.31
N ALA A 121 -3.24 8.31 -2.24
CA ALA A 121 -2.74 8.49 -0.89
C ALA A 121 -1.40 7.77 -0.67
N LEU A 122 -0.68 8.14 0.39
CA LEU A 122 0.33 7.26 0.97
C LEU A 122 -0.35 5.98 1.49
N THR A 123 0.41 4.93 1.68
CA THR A 123 -0.12 3.57 1.78
C THR A 123 0.60 2.76 2.83
N ALA A 124 -0.18 2.03 3.62
CA ALA A 124 0.31 1.06 4.58
C ALA A 124 -0.41 -0.28 4.36
N ALA A 125 0.27 -1.38 4.66
CA ALA A 125 -0.27 -2.72 4.52
C ALA A 125 0.01 -3.56 5.78
N THR A 126 -1.02 -4.00 6.51
CA THR A 126 -0.85 -4.95 7.63
C THR A 126 -1.29 -6.35 7.25
N PHE A 127 -0.43 -7.33 7.54
CA PHE A 127 -0.70 -8.76 7.43
C PHE A 127 -0.99 -9.36 8.82
N PHE A 128 -2.01 -10.22 8.90
CA PHE A 128 -2.48 -10.79 10.19
C PHE A 128 -2.25 -12.30 10.30
N SER A 129 -2.16 -13.03 9.19
CA SER A 129 -2.11 -14.48 9.21
C SER A 129 -1.15 -15.04 8.15
N PRO A 130 -0.22 -15.93 8.55
CA PRO A 130 0.65 -16.64 7.60
C PRO A 130 -0.16 -17.54 6.66
N ASP A 131 -1.24 -18.15 7.13
CA ASP A 131 -2.07 -19.08 6.34
C ASP A 131 -2.73 -18.41 5.14
N ARG A 132 -3.09 -17.13 5.27
CA ARG A 132 -3.74 -16.35 4.21
C ARG A 132 -2.77 -15.92 3.12
N LEU A 133 -1.47 -16.07 3.35
CA LEU A 133 -0.43 -15.79 2.37
C LEU A 133 -0.17 -17.00 1.46
N VAL A 134 -0.64 -18.20 1.81
CA VAL A 134 -0.32 -19.45 1.08
C VAL A 134 -0.65 -19.41 -0.42
N TYR A 135 -1.64 -18.63 -0.86
CA TYR A 135 -1.99 -18.52 -2.28
C TYR A 135 -1.01 -17.60 -3.04
N PRO A 136 -0.20 -18.10 -4.00
CA PRO A 136 0.79 -17.28 -4.68
C PRO A 136 0.09 -16.28 -5.62
N PRO A 137 0.25 -14.96 -5.42
CA PRO A 137 -0.22 -14.00 -6.41
C PRO A 137 0.66 -14.08 -7.66
N GLN A 138 0.08 -13.86 -8.84
CA GLN A 138 0.86 -13.66 -10.07
C GLN A 138 1.95 -12.60 -9.83
N ARG A 139 3.18 -12.83 -10.33
CA ARG A 139 4.34 -11.92 -10.15
C ARG A 139 3.99 -10.46 -10.40
N SER A 140 3.29 -10.18 -11.50
CA SER A 140 2.81 -8.83 -11.86
C SER A 140 1.93 -8.15 -10.81
N ARG A 141 1.12 -8.92 -10.06
CA ARG A 141 0.29 -8.39 -8.97
C ARG A 141 1.11 -8.04 -7.74
N ARG A 142 2.13 -8.85 -7.44
CA ARG A 142 3.07 -8.62 -6.34
C ARG A 142 3.86 -7.36 -6.58
N ASP A 143 4.47 -7.25 -7.76
CA ASP A 143 5.30 -6.10 -8.14
C ASP A 143 4.49 -4.82 -8.08
N ARG A 144 3.27 -4.84 -8.63
CA ARG A 144 2.34 -3.70 -8.55
C ARG A 144 1.98 -3.32 -7.12
N LEU A 145 1.80 -4.29 -6.20
CA LEU A 145 1.55 -3.96 -4.80
C LEU A 145 2.81 -3.35 -4.15
N ARG A 146 3.99 -3.94 -4.38
CA ARG A 146 5.27 -3.47 -3.86
C ARG A 146 5.57 -2.03 -4.27
N THR A 147 5.40 -1.69 -5.55
CA THR A 147 5.52 -0.32 -6.05
C THR A 147 4.62 0.66 -5.31
N ARG A 148 3.43 0.19 -4.94
CA ARG A 148 2.39 1.06 -4.40
C ARG A 148 2.38 1.16 -2.90
N VAL A 149 3.02 0.28 -2.14
CA VAL A 149 3.01 0.28 -0.66
C VAL A 149 4.21 1.05 -0.10
N ASP A 150 3.98 1.96 0.86
CA ASP A 150 5.06 2.74 1.49
C ASP A 150 5.56 2.17 2.81
N ALA A 151 4.72 1.37 3.48
CA ALA A 151 5.03 0.71 4.74
C ALA A 151 4.36 -0.68 4.79
N LEU A 152 5.16 -1.69 5.13
CA LEU A 152 4.72 -3.05 5.39
C LEU A 152 4.68 -3.26 6.91
N LEU A 153 3.61 -3.91 7.38
CA LEU A 153 3.38 -4.17 8.80
C LEU A 153 2.91 -5.61 8.99
N ALA A 154 3.25 -6.21 10.12
CA ALA A 154 2.80 -7.55 10.48
C ALA A 154 2.45 -7.62 11.97
N THR A 155 1.51 -8.49 12.32
CA THR A 155 1.08 -8.64 13.72
C THR A 155 1.99 -9.51 14.58
N SER A 156 2.92 -10.23 13.97
CA SER A 156 3.91 -11.06 14.64
C SER A 156 5.12 -11.30 13.72
N GLN A 157 6.25 -11.70 14.30
CA GLN A 157 7.44 -12.07 13.52
C GLN A 157 7.14 -13.19 12.53
N THR A 158 6.45 -14.25 12.96
CA THR A 158 6.04 -15.36 12.09
C THR A 158 5.18 -14.90 10.90
N THR A 159 4.35 -13.86 11.08
CA THR A 159 3.56 -13.30 9.98
C THR A 159 4.43 -12.44 9.05
N ALA A 160 5.41 -11.71 9.61
CA ALA A 160 6.38 -10.97 8.82
C ALA A 160 7.21 -11.91 7.95
N ASP A 161 7.77 -12.98 8.53
CA ASP A 161 8.58 -13.97 7.83
C ASP A 161 7.80 -14.60 6.66
N ALA A 162 6.55 -15.03 6.91
CA ALA A 162 5.68 -15.60 5.88
C ALA A 162 5.28 -14.58 4.79
N ALA A 163 5.17 -13.30 5.16
CA ALA A 163 4.86 -12.22 4.22
C ALA A 163 6.08 -11.86 3.37
N GLU A 164 7.28 -11.83 3.95
CA GLU A 164 8.55 -11.51 3.31
C GLU A 164 8.88 -12.48 2.16
N GLU A 165 8.59 -13.79 2.34
CA GLU A 165 8.72 -14.80 1.28
C GLU A 165 8.01 -14.41 -0.03
N ARG A 166 6.96 -13.57 0.06
CA ARG A 166 6.13 -13.15 -1.07
C ARG A 166 6.26 -11.67 -1.37
N PHE A 167 6.47 -10.84 -0.36
CA PHE A 167 6.52 -9.40 -0.44
C PHE A 167 7.76 -8.95 0.32
N GLU A 168 8.91 -9.07 -0.33
CA GLU A 168 10.19 -8.55 0.17
C GLU A 168 10.06 -7.08 0.59
N GLY A 169 10.59 -6.79 1.78
CA GLY A 169 10.67 -5.45 2.35
C GLY A 169 10.72 -5.48 3.88
N ASP A 170 10.95 -4.33 4.49
CA ASP A 170 11.05 -4.22 5.95
C ASP A 170 9.66 -4.15 6.59
N TYR A 171 9.40 -5.05 7.53
CA TYR A 171 8.12 -5.13 8.25
C TYR A 171 8.21 -4.47 9.62
N ALA A 172 7.36 -3.48 9.86
CA ALA A 172 7.11 -2.98 11.21
C ALA A 172 6.15 -3.92 11.95
N LEU A 173 6.55 -4.39 13.13
CA LEU A 173 5.67 -5.19 13.99
C LEU A 173 4.66 -4.27 14.69
N VAL A 174 3.37 -4.58 14.56
CA VAL A 174 2.28 -3.87 15.25
C VAL A 174 1.34 -4.89 15.89
N PRO A 175 1.13 -4.88 17.21
CA PRO A 175 0.34 -5.90 17.87
C PRO A 175 -1.15 -5.84 17.48
N ILE A 176 -1.87 -6.94 17.75
CA ILE A 176 -3.29 -7.12 17.38
C ILE A 176 -4.23 -6.12 18.08
N GLY A 177 -3.80 -5.51 19.20
CA GLY A 177 -4.57 -4.50 19.91
C GLY A 177 -5.67 -5.10 20.79
N VAL A 178 -5.76 -4.60 22.02
CA VAL A 178 -6.84 -4.89 22.97
C VAL A 178 -7.39 -3.62 23.61
N ASP A 179 -8.70 -3.62 23.88
CA ASP A 179 -9.35 -2.56 24.65
C ASP A 179 -9.22 -2.87 26.14
N THR A 180 -8.23 -2.28 26.79
CA THR A 180 -7.95 -2.46 28.22
C THR A 180 -8.96 -1.76 29.13
N SER A 181 -9.84 -0.91 28.59
CA SER A 181 -10.94 -0.31 29.34
C SER A 181 -12.13 -1.26 29.46
N LEU A 182 -12.39 -2.03 28.39
CA LEU A 182 -13.43 -3.05 28.35
C LEU A 182 -12.96 -4.38 28.97
N PHE A 183 -11.79 -4.86 28.58
CA PHE A 183 -11.17 -6.07 29.12
C PHE A 183 -10.27 -5.69 30.29
N ARG A 184 -10.87 -5.68 31.47
CA ARG A 184 -10.21 -5.32 32.73
C ARG A 184 -10.47 -6.38 33.80
N PRO A 185 -9.62 -6.47 34.83
CA PRO A 185 -9.82 -7.41 35.93
C PRO A 185 -11.17 -7.21 36.61
N GLY A 186 -11.94 -8.30 36.75
CA GLY A 186 -13.15 -8.37 37.56
C GLY A 186 -12.98 -9.29 38.76
N ASP A 187 -14.08 -9.57 39.45
CA ASP A 187 -14.11 -10.49 40.58
C ASP A 187 -13.88 -11.94 40.12
N LYS A 188 -12.67 -12.45 40.39
CA LYS A 188 -12.25 -13.77 39.92
C LYS A 188 -12.95 -14.89 40.68
N ARG A 189 -13.63 -15.74 39.93
CA ARG A 189 -14.23 -17.00 40.38
C ARG A 189 -13.31 -18.17 40.04
N GLN A 190 -13.52 -19.32 40.68
CA GLN A 190 -12.82 -20.58 40.38
C GLN A 190 -13.30 -21.18 39.04
N VAL A 191 -13.18 -20.41 37.97
CA VAL A 191 -13.58 -20.78 36.61
C VAL A 191 -12.35 -20.92 35.74
N ILE A 192 -12.25 -22.06 35.06
CA ILE A 192 -11.33 -22.29 33.95
C ILE A 192 -12.10 -21.98 32.66
N ALA A 193 -11.75 -20.88 32.00
CA ALA A 193 -12.23 -20.59 30.66
C ALA A 193 -11.32 -21.28 29.65
N LEU A 194 -11.86 -22.15 28.80
CA LEU A 194 -11.10 -22.89 27.80
C LEU A 194 -11.63 -22.56 26.41
N GLU A 195 -10.75 -22.16 25.51
CA GLU A 195 -11.10 -21.95 24.11
C GLU A 195 -11.37 -23.29 23.41
N LEU A 196 -12.54 -23.38 22.78
CA LEU A 196 -13.03 -24.61 22.18
C LEU A 196 -12.85 -24.57 20.66
N GLU A 197 -11.80 -25.23 20.18
CA GLU A 197 -11.50 -25.42 18.76
C GLU A 197 -11.34 -26.89 18.39
N LEU A 198 -11.43 -27.19 17.08
CA LEU A 198 -11.35 -28.56 16.57
C LEU A 198 -9.98 -29.21 16.83
N ALA A 199 -8.89 -28.45 16.68
CA ALA A 199 -7.53 -28.89 16.99
C ALA A 199 -7.34 -29.12 18.51
N GLY A 200 -8.06 -28.36 19.35
CA GLY A 200 -7.98 -28.41 20.81
C GLY A 200 -8.78 -29.51 21.51
N ARG A 201 -9.32 -30.52 20.80
CA ARG A 201 -10.11 -31.60 21.46
C ARG A 201 -9.29 -32.43 22.45
N GLY A 202 -7.99 -32.57 22.23
CA GLY A 202 -7.08 -33.23 23.18
C GLY A 202 -7.03 -32.48 24.51
N VAL A 203 -6.66 -31.20 24.43
CA VAL A 203 -6.60 -30.27 25.57
C VAL A 203 -7.94 -30.19 26.31
N THR A 204 -9.06 -30.04 25.57
CA THR A 204 -10.42 -30.00 26.16
C THR A 204 -10.70 -31.25 27.00
N ARG A 205 -10.35 -32.45 26.50
CA ARG A 205 -10.57 -33.71 27.24
C ARG A 205 -9.65 -33.81 28.46
N ALA A 206 -8.40 -33.39 28.35
CA ALA A 206 -7.44 -33.43 29.46
C ALA A 206 -7.90 -32.52 30.61
N VAL A 207 -8.26 -31.27 30.31
CA VAL A 207 -8.76 -30.31 31.32
C VAL A 207 -10.10 -30.77 31.91
N ALA A 208 -11.02 -31.31 31.11
CA ALA A 208 -12.28 -31.85 31.63
C ALA A 208 -12.08 -33.07 32.54
N ARG A 209 -11.05 -33.91 32.30
CA ARG A 209 -10.68 -35.02 33.18
C ARG A 209 -10.08 -34.53 34.49
N LEU A 210 -9.20 -33.53 34.43
CA LEU A 210 -8.58 -32.89 35.59
C LEU A 210 -9.62 -32.23 36.51
N LEU A 211 -10.70 -31.68 35.95
CA LEU A 211 -11.79 -31.07 36.74
C LEU A 211 -12.43 -32.03 37.76
N ARG A 212 -12.32 -33.34 37.56
CA ARG A 212 -12.77 -34.35 38.55
C ARG A 212 -12.07 -34.20 39.89
N ASP A 213 -10.80 -33.80 39.86
CA ASP A 213 -9.92 -33.72 41.02
C ASP A 213 -9.82 -32.28 41.58
N LEU A 214 -10.61 -31.35 41.03
CA LEU A 214 -10.65 -29.94 41.40
C LEU A 214 -12.03 -29.56 41.94
N PRO A 215 -12.36 -29.87 43.21
CA PRO A 215 -13.64 -29.48 43.80
C PRO A 215 -13.75 -27.94 43.87
N GLY A 216 -14.96 -27.41 43.65
CA GLY A 216 -15.23 -25.96 43.65
C GLY A 216 -14.90 -25.25 42.33
N TRP A 217 -14.09 -25.87 41.46
CA TRP A 217 -13.81 -25.33 40.13
C TRP A 217 -14.89 -25.68 39.11
N GLU A 218 -15.14 -24.75 38.20
CA GLU A 218 -16.02 -24.87 37.03
C GLU A 218 -15.21 -24.74 35.73
N LEU A 219 -15.69 -25.34 34.66
CA LEU A 219 -15.11 -25.26 33.32
C LEU A 219 -16.10 -24.60 32.36
N THR A 220 -15.67 -23.50 31.74
CA THR A 220 -16.43 -22.83 30.68
C THR A 220 -15.72 -23.00 29.34
N LEU A 221 -16.32 -23.78 28.44
CA LEU A 221 -15.87 -23.97 27.06
C LEU A 221 -16.39 -22.81 26.20
N LEU A 222 -15.48 -21.91 25.81
CA LEU A 222 -15.75 -20.71 25.02
C LEU A 222 -15.58 -20.99 23.53
N HIS A 223 -16.51 -20.52 22.72
CA HIS A 223 -16.32 -20.50 21.27
C HIS A 223 -16.81 -19.19 20.67
N THR A 224 -16.03 -18.62 19.74
CA THR A 224 -16.33 -17.36 19.05
C THR A 224 -17.09 -17.60 17.74
N LYS A 225 -17.03 -18.82 17.20
CA LYS A 225 -17.66 -19.27 15.96
C LYS A 225 -18.71 -20.36 16.24
N PRO A 226 -19.74 -20.55 15.39
CA PRO A 226 -20.65 -21.68 15.55
C PRO A 226 -19.90 -23.02 15.52
N LEU A 227 -20.19 -23.89 16.50
CA LEU A 227 -19.53 -25.18 16.62
C LEU A 227 -19.99 -26.16 15.53
N GLY A 228 -19.03 -26.77 14.84
CA GLY A 228 -19.27 -27.89 13.93
C GLY A 228 -19.25 -29.27 14.62
N PHE A 229 -19.00 -29.32 15.93
CA PHE A 229 -18.91 -30.54 16.72
C PHE A 229 -19.46 -30.35 18.13
N ARG A 230 -19.76 -31.44 18.84
CA ARG A 230 -20.13 -31.39 20.25
C ARG A 230 -18.92 -31.76 21.12
N PRO A 231 -18.54 -30.93 22.12
CA PRO A 231 -17.46 -31.28 23.03
C PRO A 231 -17.86 -32.48 23.89
N THR A 232 -16.92 -33.40 24.09
CA THR A 232 -17.12 -34.56 24.98
C THR A 232 -16.85 -34.15 26.43
N ILE A 233 -17.91 -34.04 27.23
CA ILE A 233 -17.82 -33.71 28.66
C ILE A 233 -18.12 -34.98 29.47
N PRO A 234 -17.22 -35.43 30.38
CA PRO A 234 -17.48 -36.57 31.25
C PRO A 234 -18.71 -36.37 32.13
N ARG A 235 -19.50 -37.42 32.36
CA ARG A 235 -20.73 -37.35 33.18
C ARG A 235 -20.48 -36.81 34.59
N SER A 236 -19.34 -37.16 35.18
CA SER A 236 -18.97 -36.77 36.55
C SER A 236 -18.70 -35.28 36.75
N VAL A 237 -18.52 -34.51 35.66
CA VAL A 237 -18.24 -33.07 35.72
C VAL A 237 -19.25 -32.24 34.93
N ARG A 238 -20.33 -32.87 34.45
CA ARG A 238 -21.31 -32.26 33.56
C ARG A 238 -21.95 -31.02 34.17
N ASP A 239 -22.29 -31.06 35.45
CA ASP A 239 -22.98 -29.97 36.15
C ASP A 239 -22.06 -28.77 36.42
N ARG A 240 -20.75 -28.95 36.29
CA ARG A 240 -19.70 -27.92 36.45
C ARG A 240 -19.06 -27.52 35.12
N SER A 241 -19.62 -27.97 33.99
CA SER A 241 -19.10 -27.71 32.66
C SER A 241 -20.13 -26.99 31.80
N HIS A 242 -19.80 -25.79 31.33
CA HIS A 242 -20.70 -24.94 30.56
C HIS A 242 -20.12 -24.66 29.17
N VAL A 243 -20.95 -24.70 28.13
CA VAL A 243 -20.57 -24.31 26.78
C VAL A 243 -21.17 -22.95 26.47
N ARG A 244 -20.35 -21.98 26.07
CA ARG A 244 -20.78 -20.59 25.84
C ARG A 244 -20.32 -20.09 24.47
N LEU A 245 -21.29 -19.68 23.66
CA LEU A 245 -21.05 -18.93 22.42
C LEU A 245 -20.84 -17.45 22.76
N VAL A 246 -19.64 -16.93 22.53
CA VAL A 246 -19.24 -15.55 22.86
C VAL A 246 -18.82 -14.77 21.61
N ARG A 247 -19.80 -14.42 20.77
CA ARG A 247 -19.55 -13.73 19.50
C ARG A 247 -19.24 -12.24 19.67
N ARG A 248 -19.93 -11.60 20.61
CA ARG A 248 -19.81 -10.15 20.84
C ARG A 248 -18.71 -9.85 21.85
N THR A 249 -18.06 -8.71 21.69
CA THR A 249 -16.94 -8.29 22.54
C THR A 249 -17.35 -8.16 24.00
N GLU A 250 -18.55 -7.67 24.29
CA GLU A 250 -19.07 -7.51 25.65
C GLU A 250 -19.34 -8.87 26.32
N GLN A 251 -19.77 -9.86 25.54
CA GLN A 251 -19.97 -11.23 26.04
C GLN A 251 -18.64 -11.88 26.42
N ARG A 252 -17.59 -11.65 25.61
CA ARG A 252 -16.24 -12.13 25.92
C ARG A 252 -15.71 -11.44 27.17
N ALA A 253 -15.81 -10.11 27.25
CA ALA A 253 -15.34 -9.33 28.40
C ALA A 253 -15.99 -9.81 29.71
N ALA A 254 -17.31 -10.02 29.73
CA ALA A 254 -18.03 -10.48 30.92
C ALA A 254 -17.51 -11.85 31.41
N VAL A 255 -17.37 -12.83 30.51
CA VAL A 255 -16.93 -14.18 30.91
C VAL A 255 -15.45 -14.21 31.30
N LEU A 256 -14.60 -13.46 30.60
CA LEU A 256 -13.16 -13.39 30.88
C LEU A 256 -12.86 -12.60 32.16
N ALA A 257 -13.70 -11.63 32.52
CA ALA A 257 -13.59 -10.89 33.77
C ALA A 257 -13.74 -11.82 34.99
N GLU A 258 -14.64 -12.81 34.94
CA GLU A 258 -14.84 -13.79 36.03
C GLU A 258 -13.81 -14.92 36.04
N ALA A 259 -13.24 -15.28 34.89
CA ALA A 259 -12.34 -16.42 34.76
C ALA A 259 -10.99 -16.20 35.48
N ALA A 260 -10.61 -17.13 36.36
CA ALA A 260 -9.31 -17.12 37.03
C ALA A 260 -8.18 -17.69 36.16
N ILE A 261 -8.50 -18.65 35.30
CA ILE A 261 -7.55 -19.29 34.38
C ILE A 261 -8.17 -19.27 32.98
N PHE A 262 -7.37 -18.94 31.98
CA PHE A 262 -7.72 -19.08 30.57
C PHE A 262 -6.79 -20.10 29.90
N VAL A 263 -7.38 -21.03 29.16
CA VAL A 263 -6.67 -22.07 28.40
C VAL A 263 -6.85 -21.80 26.92
N PRO A 264 -5.82 -21.30 26.21
CA PRO A 264 -5.89 -21.13 24.76
C PRO A 264 -5.99 -22.49 24.06
N ALA A 265 -6.66 -22.52 22.92
CA ALA A 265 -6.67 -23.71 22.08
C ALA A 265 -5.39 -23.78 21.23
N PRO A 266 -4.93 -24.99 20.87
CA PRO A 266 -4.09 -25.19 19.69
C PRO A 266 -4.74 -24.52 18.48
N GLU A 267 -3.98 -23.70 17.74
CA GLU A 267 -4.48 -22.88 16.62
C GLU A 267 -5.64 -21.92 17.00
N GLY A 268 -5.75 -21.58 18.29
CA GLY A 268 -6.75 -20.65 18.82
C GLY A 268 -6.51 -19.20 18.42
N GLU A 269 -7.49 -18.34 18.69
CA GLU A 269 -7.41 -16.91 18.36
C GLU A 269 -6.49 -16.19 19.34
N ALA A 270 -5.33 -15.72 18.85
CA ALA A 270 -4.37 -14.93 19.63
C ALA A 270 -5.02 -13.71 20.32
N ARG A 271 -6.05 -13.12 19.68
CA ARG A 271 -6.87 -12.06 20.26
C ARG A 271 -7.58 -12.51 21.54
N LEU A 272 -8.18 -13.68 21.57
CA LEU A 272 -8.93 -14.15 22.74
C LEU A 272 -8.01 -14.35 23.95
N ALA A 273 -6.80 -14.89 23.71
CA ALA A 273 -5.78 -15.00 24.74
C ALA A 273 -5.32 -13.62 25.27
N LEU A 274 -5.19 -12.62 24.39
CA LEU A 274 -4.85 -11.24 24.79
C LEU A 274 -5.97 -10.58 25.59
N GLU A 275 -7.23 -10.75 25.17
CA GLU A 275 -8.43 -10.30 25.89
C GLU A 275 -8.53 -10.95 27.29
N ALA A 276 -8.21 -12.25 27.40
CA ALA A 276 -8.18 -12.96 28.67
C ALA A 276 -7.08 -12.44 29.61
N ALA A 277 -5.90 -12.15 29.05
CA ALA A 277 -4.78 -11.58 29.77
C ALA A 277 -5.08 -10.17 30.28
N ALA A 278 -5.70 -9.32 29.44
CA ALA A 278 -6.17 -7.99 29.81
C ALA A 278 -7.23 -8.06 30.94
N SER A 279 -8.12 -9.04 30.87
CA SER A 279 -9.12 -9.32 31.91
C SER A 279 -8.52 -9.92 33.18
N GLY A 280 -7.21 -10.18 33.24
CA GLY A 280 -6.54 -10.72 34.43
C GLY A 280 -6.73 -12.21 34.66
N ALA A 281 -7.10 -12.99 33.65
CA ALA A 281 -7.02 -14.45 33.74
C ALA A 281 -5.55 -14.90 33.65
N ALA A 282 -5.15 -15.88 34.45
CA ALA A 282 -3.85 -16.52 34.27
C ALA A 282 -3.89 -17.39 33.02
N ILE A 283 -3.01 -17.11 32.05
CA ILE A 283 -2.96 -17.87 30.80
C ILE A 283 -2.18 -19.16 31.04
N ALA A 284 -2.84 -20.30 30.85
CA ALA A 284 -2.21 -21.61 30.93
C ALA A 284 -1.18 -21.78 29.80
N SER A 285 -0.04 -22.36 30.13
CA SER A 285 1.04 -22.70 29.21
C SER A 285 1.06 -24.20 28.92
N GLY A 286 1.84 -24.64 27.93
CA GLY A 286 1.94 -26.06 27.54
C GLY A 286 1.92 -26.32 26.04
N GLY A 287 1.66 -25.29 25.23
CA GLY A 287 1.55 -25.41 23.78
C GLY A 287 0.39 -26.32 23.39
N ASP A 288 0.62 -27.23 22.45
CA ASP A 288 -0.42 -28.11 21.91
C ASP A 288 -0.53 -29.46 22.63
N ASP A 289 0.35 -29.73 23.61
CA ASP A 289 0.41 -30.97 24.36
C ASP A 289 -0.66 -30.99 25.48
N PRO A 290 -1.68 -31.88 25.39
CA PRO A 290 -2.77 -31.94 26.36
C PRO A 290 -2.32 -32.19 27.79
N ASP A 291 -1.27 -32.99 28.00
CA ASP A 291 -0.82 -33.40 29.33
C ASP A 291 -0.04 -32.26 29.98
N ARG A 292 0.79 -31.54 29.21
CA ARG A 292 1.48 -30.34 29.68
C ARG A 292 0.50 -29.23 30.06
N VAL A 293 -0.53 -29.00 29.22
CA VAL A 293 -1.55 -28.01 29.51
C VAL A 293 -2.33 -28.39 30.77
N ALA A 294 -2.74 -29.65 30.93
CA ALA A 294 -3.44 -30.09 32.14
C ALA A 294 -2.55 -29.95 33.40
N ALA A 295 -1.27 -30.30 33.32
CA ALA A 295 -0.34 -30.13 34.44
C ALA A 295 -0.16 -28.65 34.84
N ASP A 296 -0.07 -27.72 33.88
CA ASP A 296 0.04 -26.30 34.20
C ASP A 296 -1.27 -25.73 34.74
N VAL A 297 -2.43 -26.15 34.22
CA VAL A 297 -3.74 -25.82 34.81
C VAL A 297 -3.81 -26.31 36.25
N GLN A 298 -3.37 -27.54 36.54
CA GLN A 298 -3.35 -28.08 37.91
C GLN A 298 -2.45 -27.27 38.84
N ARG A 299 -1.27 -26.85 38.38
CA ARG A 299 -0.38 -25.95 39.12
C ARG A 299 -1.06 -24.61 39.41
N LEU A 300 -1.68 -24.01 38.39
CA LEU A 300 -2.36 -22.73 38.51
C LEU A 300 -3.59 -22.79 39.40
N THR A 301 -4.31 -23.91 39.49
CA THR A 301 -5.44 -24.05 40.42
C THR A 301 -4.98 -24.22 41.86
N ALA A 302 -3.89 -24.97 42.08
CA ALA A 302 -3.32 -25.24 43.40
C ALA A 302 -2.59 -24.02 44.02
N ASP A 303 -1.87 -23.23 43.22
CA ASP A 303 -1.05 -22.11 43.73
C ASP A 303 -1.65 -20.75 43.32
N ARG A 304 -2.28 -20.07 44.30
CA ARG A 304 -2.87 -18.73 44.11
C ARG A 304 -1.81 -17.66 43.84
N GLU A 305 -0.63 -17.77 44.43
CA GLU A 305 0.44 -16.78 44.25
C GLU A 305 1.03 -16.89 42.84
N LEU A 306 1.34 -18.11 42.38
CA LEU A 306 1.73 -18.36 40.99
C LEU A 306 0.67 -17.85 40.02
N ARG A 307 -0.61 -18.18 40.24
CA ARG A 307 -1.71 -17.72 39.39
C ARG A 307 -1.77 -16.19 39.31
N SER A 308 -1.60 -15.50 40.44
CA SER A 308 -1.60 -14.04 40.49
C SER A 308 -0.39 -13.44 39.75
N ARG A 309 0.80 -14.04 39.89
CA ARG A 309 2.01 -13.61 39.16
C ARG A 309 1.85 -13.79 37.64
N VAL A 310 1.29 -14.91 37.20
CA VAL A 310 1.03 -15.19 35.77
C VAL A 310 -0.01 -14.20 35.21
N ALA A 311 -1.12 -13.98 35.91
CA ALA A 311 -2.13 -13.01 35.53
C ALA A 311 -1.55 -11.59 35.41
N ALA A 312 -0.77 -11.14 36.41
CA ALA A 312 -0.15 -9.81 36.39
C ALA A 312 0.86 -9.65 35.24
N LYS A 313 1.62 -10.71 34.90
CA LYS A 313 2.50 -10.71 33.72
C LYS A 313 1.69 -10.56 32.43
N GLY A 314 0.57 -11.28 32.31
CA GLY A 314 -0.34 -11.19 31.17
C GLY A 314 -0.95 -9.80 31.01
N GLN A 315 -1.41 -9.19 32.10
CA GLN A 315 -1.96 -7.83 32.11
C GLN A 315 -0.93 -6.79 31.63
N ARG A 316 0.30 -6.82 32.17
CA ARG A 316 1.37 -5.91 31.73
C ARG A 316 1.69 -6.05 30.24
N ARG A 317 1.58 -7.26 29.69
CA ARG A 317 1.70 -7.48 28.25
C ARG A 317 0.52 -6.85 27.51
N ALA A 318 -0.71 -7.10 27.95
CA ALA A 318 -1.92 -6.55 27.33
C ALA A 318 -1.94 -5.00 27.35
N GLU A 319 -1.46 -4.36 28.41
CA GLU A 319 -1.30 -2.91 28.50
C GLU A 319 -0.36 -2.38 27.40
N ARG A 320 0.74 -3.09 27.13
CA ARG A 320 1.71 -2.77 26.06
C ARG A 320 1.16 -3.02 24.66
N GLU A 321 0.12 -3.84 24.53
CA GLU A 321 -0.56 -4.16 23.28
C GLU A 321 -1.95 -3.48 23.22
N SER A 322 -2.17 -2.41 23.98
CA SER A 322 -3.44 -1.67 23.97
C SER A 322 -3.65 -0.91 22.66
N PHE A 323 -4.92 -0.68 22.28
CA PHE A 323 -5.24 0.09 21.07
C PHE A 323 -4.67 1.52 21.11
N ASP A 324 -4.52 2.13 22.28
CA ASP A 324 -3.91 3.46 22.41
C ASP A 324 -2.42 3.45 22.04
N LEU A 325 -1.67 2.41 22.42
CA LEU A 325 -0.27 2.27 22.03
C LEU A 325 -0.14 1.92 20.55
N VAL A 326 -0.95 0.99 20.05
CA VAL A 326 -1.03 0.67 18.61
C VAL A 326 -1.29 1.94 17.79
N ALA A 327 -2.22 2.79 18.22
CA ALA A 327 -2.51 4.04 17.54
C ALA A 327 -1.34 5.03 17.57
N ARG A 328 -0.55 5.09 18.66
CA ARG A 328 0.66 5.93 18.73
C ARG A 328 1.78 5.43 17.82
N GLU A 329 1.97 4.12 17.73
CA GLU A 329 2.92 3.51 16.79
C GLU A 329 2.53 3.83 15.34
N LEU A 330 1.25 3.65 15.00
CA LEU A 330 0.74 4.00 13.68
C LEU A 330 0.79 5.51 13.41
N HIS A 331 0.52 6.36 14.40
CA HIS A 331 0.70 7.81 14.28
C HIS A 331 2.13 8.17 13.90
N THR A 332 3.11 7.55 14.58
CA THR A 332 4.52 7.77 14.33
C THR A 332 4.91 7.30 12.93
N LEU A 333 4.44 6.12 12.52
CA LEU A 333 4.64 5.59 11.19
C LEU A 333 4.06 6.52 10.11
N TYR A 334 2.79 6.92 10.24
CA TYR A 334 2.12 7.77 9.25
C TYR A 334 2.75 9.16 9.18
N SER A 335 3.19 9.70 10.31
CA SER A 335 3.90 10.97 10.35
C SER A 335 5.23 10.86 9.61
N ARG A 336 5.99 9.76 9.76
CA ARG A 336 7.19 9.50 8.95
C ARG A 336 6.86 9.38 7.45
N LEU A 337 5.81 8.64 7.10
CA LEU A 337 5.38 8.49 5.71
C LEU A 337 5.02 9.84 5.07
N ALA A 338 4.41 10.76 5.82
CA ALA A 338 4.03 12.07 5.31
C ALA A 338 5.23 12.86 4.72
N HIS A 339 6.44 12.64 5.24
CA HIS A 339 7.68 13.27 4.74
C HIS A 339 8.13 12.73 3.37
N LYS A 340 7.61 11.58 2.91
CA LYS A 340 7.87 11.06 1.55
C LYS A 340 7.17 11.88 0.46
N ARG A 341 6.17 12.68 0.81
CA ARG A 341 5.52 13.60 -0.14
C ARG A 341 6.37 14.85 -0.24
N ARG A 342 6.64 15.31 -1.46
CA ARG A 342 7.10 16.68 -1.65
C ARG A 342 6.10 17.63 -1.02
N ASP A 343 6.62 18.64 -0.34
CA ASP A 343 5.75 19.68 0.17
C ASP A 343 4.90 20.18 -0.98
N ARG A 344 3.58 20.25 -0.73
CA ARG A 344 2.77 21.08 -1.61
C ARG A 344 3.44 22.43 -1.44
N ALA A 345 4.06 22.96 -2.48
CA ALA A 345 4.28 24.39 -2.55
C ALA A 345 2.88 24.98 -2.33
N ILE A 346 2.59 25.31 -1.07
CA ILE A 346 1.51 26.19 -0.68
C ILE A 346 1.72 27.36 -1.62
N GLY A 347 0.70 27.62 -2.45
CA GLY A 347 0.81 28.51 -3.61
C GLY A 347 1.73 29.66 -3.31
N VAL A 348 2.74 29.83 -4.17
CA VAL A 348 3.80 30.84 -4.09
C VAL A 348 3.30 32.01 -3.26
N VAL A 349 3.77 32.13 -2.02
CA VAL A 349 3.50 33.32 -1.22
C VAL A 349 4.41 34.40 -1.81
N GLY A 350 3.93 35.04 -2.88
CA GLY A 350 4.69 35.94 -3.73
C GLY A 350 4.07 36.05 -5.14
N ALA A 351 4.54 37.00 -5.94
CA ALA A 351 4.20 37.06 -7.36
C ALA A 351 4.75 35.81 -8.07
N ASP A 352 3.98 35.27 -9.02
CA ASP A 352 4.42 34.16 -9.84
C ASP A 352 5.56 34.64 -10.75
N PRO A 353 6.79 34.11 -10.62
CA PRO A 353 7.96 34.64 -11.34
C PRO A 353 7.84 34.53 -12.86
N LEU A 354 6.94 33.68 -13.35
CA LEU A 354 6.68 33.51 -14.78
C LEU A 354 5.42 34.26 -15.23
N GLU A 355 4.84 35.13 -14.39
CA GLU A 355 3.64 35.89 -14.74
C GLU A 355 3.88 36.72 -16.01
N GLY A 356 2.97 36.60 -16.98
CA GLY A 356 3.08 37.29 -18.27
C GLY A 356 3.95 36.60 -19.33
N ARG A 357 4.65 35.50 -19.00
CA ARG A 357 5.34 34.67 -20.01
C ARG A 357 4.31 33.96 -20.90
N ASP A 358 4.63 33.83 -22.20
CA ASP A 358 3.77 33.14 -23.18
C ASP A 358 3.58 31.65 -22.85
N TRP A 359 2.46 31.08 -23.28
CA TRP A 359 2.24 29.64 -23.20
C TRP A 359 2.81 28.94 -24.43
N ILE A 360 3.61 27.91 -24.21
CA ILE A 360 4.22 27.08 -25.25
C ILE A 360 3.87 25.61 -25.05
N VAL A 361 3.92 24.85 -26.13
CA VAL A 361 3.82 23.39 -26.11
C VAL A 361 5.22 22.80 -26.21
N VAL A 362 5.58 21.92 -25.28
CA VAL A 362 6.91 21.34 -25.16
C VAL A 362 6.83 19.82 -25.12
N ASP A 363 7.58 19.15 -25.98
CA ASP A 363 7.72 17.69 -25.97
C ASP A 363 9.06 17.32 -25.30
N LEU A 364 8.98 16.60 -24.18
CA LEU A 364 10.11 16.41 -23.25
C LEU A 364 10.90 15.11 -23.48
N HIS A 365 10.60 14.35 -24.52
CA HIS A 365 11.27 13.09 -24.78
C HIS A 365 11.17 12.74 -26.27
N MET A 366 12.27 12.86 -27.01
CA MET A 366 12.38 12.44 -28.40
C MET A 366 13.83 12.16 -28.81
N HIS A 367 13.97 11.47 -29.94
CA HIS A 367 15.24 10.98 -30.45
C HIS A 367 15.51 11.48 -31.88
N THR A 368 16.77 11.58 -32.24
CA THR A 368 17.30 11.91 -33.57
C THR A 368 18.06 10.73 -34.16
N ASP A 369 18.56 10.85 -35.39
CA ASP A 369 19.40 9.85 -36.07
C ASP A 369 20.75 9.58 -35.39
N TRP A 370 21.11 10.34 -34.35
CA TRP A 370 22.20 9.98 -33.44
C TRP A 370 21.86 8.76 -32.56
N SER A 371 20.58 8.54 -32.26
CA SER A 371 20.13 7.33 -31.60
C SER A 371 20.13 6.14 -32.56
N HIS A 372 20.71 5.03 -32.12
CA HIS A 372 20.86 3.80 -32.92
C HIS A 372 19.56 3.21 -33.51
N ASP A 373 18.39 3.64 -33.05
CA ASP A 373 17.08 3.14 -33.47
C ASP A 373 16.10 4.23 -33.92
N CYS A 374 16.59 5.45 -34.15
CA CYS A 374 15.86 6.55 -34.77
C CYS A 374 16.54 6.95 -36.09
N SER A 375 15.77 7.56 -36.99
CA SER A 375 16.20 7.92 -38.36
C SER A 375 15.78 9.34 -38.73
N ILE A 376 15.49 10.18 -37.73
CA ILE A 376 15.08 11.56 -37.97
C ILE A 376 16.32 12.46 -37.90
N PRO A 377 16.77 13.08 -39.01
CA PRO A 377 17.83 14.08 -38.96
C PRO A 377 17.46 15.24 -38.03
N VAL A 378 18.46 15.81 -37.34
CA VAL A 378 18.25 16.93 -36.41
C VAL A 378 17.52 18.10 -37.07
N THR A 379 17.88 18.46 -38.32
CA THR A 379 17.23 19.53 -39.09
C THR A 379 15.75 19.26 -39.34
N ASP A 380 15.42 18.03 -39.74
CA ASP A 380 14.05 17.64 -40.08
C ASP A 380 13.17 17.65 -38.83
N LEU A 381 13.74 17.27 -37.69
CA LEU A 381 13.08 17.34 -36.39
C LEU A 381 12.78 18.80 -36.02
N LEU A 382 13.76 19.71 -36.13
CA LEU A 382 13.59 21.14 -35.82
C LEU A 382 12.53 21.79 -36.72
N ASP A 383 12.63 21.56 -38.04
CA ASP A 383 11.69 22.10 -39.03
C ASP A 383 10.26 21.60 -38.75
N HIS A 384 10.10 20.31 -38.47
CA HIS A 384 8.78 19.74 -38.17
C HIS A 384 8.22 20.23 -36.84
N ALA A 385 9.05 20.40 -35.81
CA ALA A 385 8.63 20.91 -34.50
C ALA A 385 8.02 22.32 -34.64
N GLU A 386 8.64 23.21 -35.42
CA GLU A 386 8.10 24.54 -35.71
C GLU A 386 6.83 24.46 -36.56
N GLU A 387 6.80 23.61 -37.60
CA GLU A 387 5.63 23.42 -38.48
C GLU A 387 4.37 23.04 -37.68
N ILE A 388 4.50 22.18 -36.68
CA ILE A 388 3.38 21.74 -35.83
C ILE A 388 3.12 22.64 -34.62
N GLY A 389 3.88 23.74 -34.50
CA GLY A 389 3.73 24.78 -33.49
C GLY A 389 4.20 24.38 -32.08
N LEU A 390 5.24 23.54 -31.97
CA LEU A 390 5.94 23.37 -30.69
C LEU A 390 6.74 24.64 -30.38
N GLY A 391 6.74 25.05 -29.12
CA GLY A 391 7.60 26.13 -28.62
C GLY A 391 8.82 25.62 -27.87
N GLY A 392 8.93 24.31 -27.66
CA GLY A 392 10.17 23.68 -27.23
C GLY A 392 10.20 22.17 -27.41
N ILE A 393 11.41 21.61 -27.39
CA ILE A 393 11.70 20.18 -27.55
C ILE A 393 12.87 19.77 -26.66
N ALA A 394 12.84 18.56 -26.09
CA ALA A 394 14.00 17.95 -25.44
C ALA A 394 14.55 16.83 -26.30
N ILE A 395 15.79 16.96 -26.77
CA ILE A 395 16.49 15.91 -27.51
C ILE A 395 17.19 15.01 -26.49
N THR A 396 16.84 13.73 -26.46
CA THR A 396 17.23 12.79 -25.39
C THR A 396 17.77 11.49 -25.96
N ASP A 397 18.72 11.58 -26.89
CA ASP A 397 19.25 10.43 -27.60
C ASP A 397 19.86 9.37 -26.68
N HIS A 398 19.79 8.10 -27.12
CA HIS A 398 20.19 6.96 -26.30
C HIS A 398 21.71 6.85 -26.11
N ASN A 399 22.19 7.17 -24.90
CA ASN A 399 23.60 7.10 -24.49
C ASN A 399 24.54 7.91 -25.40
N VAL A 400 24.06 9.00 -25.99
CA VAL A 400 24.84 9.87 -26.86
C VAL A 400 24.30 11.30 -26.78
N PHE A 401 25.19 12.28 -26.68
CA PHE A 401 24.81 13.69 -26.54
C PHE A 401 24.92 14.49 -27.85
N GLY A 402 25.50 13.89 -28.90
CA GLY A 402 25.79 14.56 -30.18
C GLY A 402 24.58 15.25 -30.81
N GLY A 403 23.43 14.57 -30.85
CA GLY A 403 22.19 15.11 -31.44
C GLY A 403 21.61 16.29 -30.67
N ALA A 404 21.71 16.26 -29.33
CA ALA A 404 21.30 17.38 -28.48
C ALA A 404 22.18 18.62 -28.72
N ARG A 405 23.51 18.43 -28.79
CA ARG A 405 24.45 19.52 -29.09
C ARG A 405 24.21 20.12 -30.49
N GLU A 406 24.07 19.27 -31.50
CA GLU A 406 23.76 19.71 -32.87
C GLU A 406 22.43 20.47 -32.92
N ALA A 407 21.39 20.00 -32.22
CA ALA A 407 20.09 20.66 -32.18
C ALA A 407 20.18 22.05 -31.54
N VAL A 408 20.96 22.22 -30.47
CA VAL A 408 21.18 23.54 -29.84
C VAL A 408 21.94 24.48 -30.77
N GLU A 409 22.97 24.00 -31.47
CA GLU A 409 23.74 24.78 -32.44
C GLU A 409 22.87 25.24 -33.63
N LEU A 410 22.02 24.35 -34.15
CA LEU A 410 21.12 24.62 -35.29
C LEU A 410 19.85 25.39 -34.90
N ALA A 411 19.46 25.38 -33.63
CA ALA A 411 18.31 26.14 -33.15
C ALA A 411 18.53 27.65 -33.28
N GLY A 412 19.74 28.16 -33.04
CA GLY A 412 20.15 29.53 -33.35
C GLY A 412 19.07 30.60 -33.10
N ASP A 413 18.58 31.22 -34.18
CA ASP A 413 17.56 32.29 -34.18
C ASP A 413 16.10 31.78 -34.28
N ARG A 414 15.85 30.47 -34.22
CA ARG A 414 14.51 29.88 -34.27
C ARG A 414 13.71 30.28 -33.02
N ASP A 415 12.40 30.42 -33.16
CA ASP A 415 11.50 30.62 -32.02
C ASP A 415 11.11 29.29 -31.36
N LEU A 416 12.13 28.46 -31.10
CA LEU A 416 11.99 27.11 -30.55
C LEU A 416 13.04 26.88 -29.47
N VAL A 417 12.59 26.56 -28.25
CA VAL A 417 13.49 26.23 -27.14
C VAL A 417 13.97 24.78 -27.26
N VAL A 418 15.27 24.57 -27.43
CA VAL A 418 15.88 23.23 -27.38
C VAL A 418 16.44 22.96 -26.00
N ILE A 419 15.97 21.90 -25.35
CA ILE A 419 16.50 21.39 -24.09
C ILE A 419 17.51 20.29 -24.43
N PRO A 420 18.82 20.50 -24.20
CA PRO A 420 19.81 19.47 -24.44
C PRO A 420 19.70 18.37 -23.37
N GLY A 421 19.62 17.12 -23.79
CA GLY A 421 19.52 15.99 -22.87
C GLY A 421 20.05 14.69 -23.46
N GLU A 422 19.97 13.63 -22.66
CA GLU A 422 20.43 12.29 -23.01
C GLU A 422 19.61 11.25 -22.25
N GLU A 423 19.12 10.21 -22.93
CA GLU A 423 18.50 9.04 -22.27
C GLU A 423 19.57 7.98 -22.01
N VAL A 424 20.04 7.93 -20.76
CA VAL A 424 21.12 7.07 -20.32
C VAL A 424 20.57 5.72 -19.89
N LYS A 425 21.12 4.65 -20.47
CA LYS A 425 20.83 3.28 -20.06
C LYS A 425 21.79 2.86 -18.96
N THR A 426 21.24 2.70 -17.75
CA THR A 426 22.01 2.33 -16.55
C THR A 426 22.41 0.86 -16.57
N ASP A 427 23.35 0.47 -15.69
CA ASP A 427 23.79 -0.91 -15.50
C ASP A 427 22.70 -1.79 -14.87
N GLY A 428 21.77 -2.26 -15.71
CA GLY A 428 20.72 -3.20 -15.34
C GLY A 428 19.57 -2.63 -14.50
N GLN A 429 19.54 -1.30 -14.29
CA GLN A 429 18.56 -0.62 -13.42
C GLN A 429 17.58 0.28 -14.19
N GLY A 430 17.49 0.14 -15.52
CA GLY A 430 16.58 0.91 -16.37
C GLY A 430 17.22 2.13 -17.01
N GLU A 431 16.40 3.12 -17.38
CA GLU A 431 16.80 4.33 -18.08
C GLU A 431 16.53 5.59 -17.23
N VAL A 432 17.37 6.60 -17.41
CA VAL A 432 17.26 7.93 -16.78
C VAL A 432 17.58 8.97 -17.84
N ILE A 433 16.77 10.01 -17.95
CA ILE A 433 17.06 11.16 -18.80
C ILE A 433 17.72 12.26 -17.97
N GLY A 434 18.86 12.74 -18.43
CA GLY A 434 19.41 14.03 -18.01
C GLY A 434 18.91 15.13 -18.92
N LEU A 435 18.38 16.21 -18.36
CA LEU A 435 18.00 17.42 -19.10
C LEU A 435 18.92 18.58 -18.72
N PHE A 436 19.10 19.55 -19.62
CA PHE A 436 20.02 20.68 -19.45
C PHE A 436 21.46 20.23 -19.23
N LEU A 437 21.90 19.24 -20.01
CA LEU A 437 23.27 18.74 -19.99
C LEU A 437 24.19 19.61 -20.87
N GLU A 438 25.47 19.61 -20.55
CA GLU A 438 26.54 20.26 -21.32
C GLU A 438 27.43 19.24 -22.04
N GLU A 439 27.58 18.04 -21.47
CA GLU A 439 28.44 16.97 -21.99
C GLU A 439 27.78 15.58 -21.85
N GLU A 440 28.26 14.62 -22.65
CA GLU A 440 27.79 13.23 -22.65
C GLU A 440 27.99 12.55 -21.29
N ILE A 441 26.99 11.79 -20.84
CA ILE A 441 27.06 11.00 -19.62
C ILE A 441 27.80 9.67 -19.89
N PRO A 442 28.79 9.28 -19.05
CA PRO A 442 29.48 8.02 -19.24
C PRO A 442 28.54 6.81 -19.26
N ARG A 443 28.78 5.88 -20.18
CA ARG A 443 27.99 4.65 -20.31
C ARG A 443 28.31 3.65 -19.21
N GLY A 444 27.32 2.81 -18.88
CA GLY A 444 27.49 1.68 -17.96
C GLY A 444 27.55 2.08 -16.48
N LEU A 445 27.14 3.30 -16.16
CA LEU A 445 26.99 3.76 -14.79
C LEU A 445 25.79 3.08 -14.10
N SER A 446 25.86 2.95 -12.78
CA SER A 446 24.70 2.56 -11.99
C SER A 446 23.62 3.65 -12.04
N PHE A 447 22.39 3.33 -11.61
CA PHE A 447 21.31 4.33 -11.53
C PHE A 447 21.68 5.51 -10.63
N ALA A 448 22.39 5.25 -9.53
CA ALA A 448 22.81 6.28 -8.58
C ALA A 448 23.91 7.16 -9.19
N ASP A 449 24.93 6.54 -9.79
CA ASP A 449 26.05 7.29 -10.38
C ASP A 449 25.61 8.08 -11.62
N THR A 450 24.61 7.58 -12.36
CA THR A 450 23.98 8.32 -13.48
C THR A 450 23.30 9.59 -12.97
N ILE A 451 22.53 9.48 -11.88
CA ILE A 451 21.90 10.65 -11.23
C ILE A 451 22.95 11.66 -10.76
N GLU A 452 24.05 11.18 -10.17
CA GLU A 452 25.15 12.03 -9.72
C GLU A 452 25.80 12.75 -10.90
N ALA A 453 26.15 12.03 -11.97
CA ALA A 453 26.74 12.61 -13.18
C ALA A 453 25.85 13.68 -13.83
N ILE A 454 24.53 13.48 -13.88
CA ILE A 454 23.58 14.49 -14.37
C ILE A 454 23.63 15.75 -13.50
N ARG A 455 23.68 15.58 -12.18
CA ARG A 455 23.66 16.67 -11.21
C ARG A 455 24.97 17.44 -11.12
N GLU A 456 26.10 16.78 -11.36
CA GLU A 456 27.42 17.44 -11.43
C GLU A 456 27.45 18.52 -12.53
N GLN A 457 26.68 18.32 -13.60
CA GLN A 457 26.50 19.31 -14.68
C GLN A 457 25.42 20.36 -14.37
N GLY A 458 24.76 20.31 -13.20
CA GLY A 458 23.58 21.16 -12.91
C GLY A 458 22.31 20.74 -13.69
N GLY A 459 22.33 19.57 -14.32
CA GLY A 459 21.21 19.02 -15.07
C GLY A 459 20.08 18.51 -14.18
N LEU A 460 18.92 18.28 -14.80
CA LEU A 460 17.72 17.79 -14.14
C LEU A 460 17.52 16.31 -14.40
N VAL A 461 17.13 15.58 -13.35
CA VAL A 461 16.84 14.14 -13.43
C VAL A 461 15.40 13.93 -13.87
N TYR A 462 15.22 13.40 -15.07
CA TYR A 462 13.93 13.03 -15.63
C TYR A 462 13.81 11.50 -15.67
N LEU A 463 12.78 10.92 -15.07
CA LEU A 463 12.55 9.48 -15.12
C LEU A 463 11.57 9.12 -16.25
N PRO A 464 12.05 8.55 -17.38
CA PRO A 464 11.20 8.18 -18.51
C PRO A 464 10.42 6.89 -18.24
N HIS A 465 9.22 6.80 -18.85
CA HIS A 465 8.32 5.65 -18.91
C HIS A 465 8.38 4.63 -17.73
N PRO A 466 8.32 5.07 -16.46
CA PRO A 466 8.79 4.30 -15.28
C PRO A 466 8.02 3.02 -14.94
N PHE A 467 6.90 2.75 -15.61
CA PHE A 467 6.08 1.56 -15.42
C PHE A 467 5.89 0.74 -16.68
N ASP A 468 6.60 1.05 -17.76
CA ASP A 468 6.60 0.24 -18.95
C ASP A 468 7.43 -1.04 -18.76
N ARG A 469 6.74 -2.10 -18.35
CA ARG A 469 7.32 -3.41 -18.11
C ARG A 469 7.75 -4.13 -19.40
N LEU A 470 7.66 -3.48 -20.56
CA LEU A 470 8.17 -3.97 -21.84
C LEU A 470 9.54 -3.37 -22.20
N HIS A 471 9.98 -2.35 -21.46
CA HIS A 471 11.28 -1.69 -21.62
C HIS A 471 12.12 -1.79 -20.33
N ALA A 472 13.32 -1.22 -20.36
CA ALA A 472 14.24 -1.22 -19.22
C ALA A 472 13.82 -0.13 -18.22
N ILE A 473 13.18 -0.53 -17.12
CA ILE A 473 12.73 0.38 -16.06
C ILE A 473 13.41 0.08 -14.73
N PRO A 474 13.62 1.08 -13.87
CA PRO A 474 14.06 0.83 -12.50
C PRO A 474 13.04 0.01 -11.74
N ASP A 475 13.55 -0.87 -10.88
CA ASP A 475 12.69 -1.64 -10.00
C ASP A 475 12.02 -0.72 -8.95
N PRO A 476 10.93 -1.17 -8.31
CA PRO A 476 10.21 -0.36 -7.35
C PRO A 476 11.08 0.17 -6.19
N ALA A 477 12.02 -0.63 -5.68
CA ALA A 477 12.87 -0.23 -4.56
C ALA A 477 13.85 0.87 -4.99
N THR A 478 14.38 0.79 -6.22
CA THR A 478 15.20 1.86 -6.82
C THR A 478 14.44 3.18 -6.92
N ILE A 479 13.22 3.16 -7.48
CA ILE A 479 12.40 4.38 -7.59
C ILE A 479 12.13 5.00 -6.21
N HIS A 480 11.81 4.18 -5.20
CA HIS A 480 11.55 4.68 -3.84
C HIS A 480 12.80 5.26 -3.18
N ARG A 481 13.98 4.67 -3.41
CA ARG A 481 15.26 5.13 -2.85
C ARG A 481 15.66 6.51 -3.39
N HIS A 482 15.50 6.70 -4.70
CA HIS A 482 15.89 7.93 -5.41
C HIS A 482 14.72 8.90 -5.62
N LEU A 483 13.60 8.72 -4.92
CA LEU A 483 12.39 9.53 -5.08
C LEU A 483 12.64 11.03 -4.86
N ALA A 484 13.50 11.37 -3.90
CA ALA A 484 13.88 12.74 -3.62
C ALA A 484 14.69 13.37 -4.76
N GLU A 485 15.37 12.54 -5.54
CA GLU A 485 16.37 12.95 -6.52
C GLU A 485 15.82 13.09 -7.94
N ILE A 486 14.64 12.51 -8.21
CA ILE A 486 13.95 12.61 -9.50
C ILE A 486 13.22 13.96 -9.60
N ASP A 487 13.69 14.87 -10.42
CA ASP A 487 13.09 16.20 -10.59
C ASP A 487 11.76 16.13 -11.34
N VAL A 488 11.75 15.39 -12.45
CA VAL A 488 10.59 15.23 -13.35
C VAL A 488 10.25 13.75 -13.53
N PHE A 489 8.96 13.42 -13.50
CA PHE A 489 8.47 12.05 -13.65
C PHE A 489 7.53 11.95 -14.85
N GLU A 490 7.88 11.13 -15.85
CA GLU A 490 7.07 10.98 -17.06
C GLU A 490 5.72 10.32 -16.74
N VAL A 491 4.63 11.07 -16.88
CA VAL A 491 3.26 10.56 -16.65
C VAL A 491 2.52 10.22 -17.94
N PHE A 492 3.05 10.65 -19.09
CA PHE A 492 2.51 10.30 -20.39
C PHE A 492 3.63 10.15 -21.42
N ASN A 493 3.79 8.93 -21.90
CA ASN A 493 4.58 8.59 -23.06
C ASN A 493 3.64 8.07 -24.16
N ALA A 494 3.75 8.64 -25.37
CA ALA A 494 2.84 8.33 -26.48
C ALA A 494 3.12 6.98 -27.16
N ARG A 495 4.31 6.40 -26.96
CA ARG A 495 4.78 5.15 -27.56
C ARG A 495 4.50 3.91 -26.71
N LEU A 496 3.86 4.04 -25.55
CA LEU A 496 3.55 2.88 -24.72
C LEU A 496 2.48 2.00 -25.38
N LEU A 497 2.72 0.68 -25.43
CA LEU A 497 1.74 -0.28 -25.94
C LEU A 497 0.45 -0.35 -25.09
N ARG A 498 0.54 0.03 -23.81
CA ARG A 498 -0.57 -0.07 -22.85
C ARG A 498 -0.74 1.22 -22.06
N ASP A 499 -1.85 1.92 -22.30
CA ASP A 499 -2.25 3.12 -21.55
C ASP A 499 -2.27 2.91 -20.03
N SER A 500 -2.44 1.67 -19.55
CA SER A 500 -2.40 1.34 -18.13
C SER A 500 -1.09 1.73 -17.42
N PHE A 501 0.02 1.84 -18.16
CA PHE A 501 1.32 2.27 -17.63
C PHE A 501 1.35 3.78 -17.38
N ASN A 502 0.91 4.61 -18.33
CA ASN A 502 0.70 6.05 -18.13
C ASN A 502 -0.23 6.33 -16.95
N ASP A 503 -1.30 5.53 -16.84
CA ASP A 503 -2.24 5.55 -15.73
C ASP A 503 -1.57 5.26 -14.36
N GLU A 504 -0.61 4.33 -14.33
CA GLU A 504 0.17 3.98 -13.14
C GLU A 504 1.18 5.08 -12.80
N ALA A 505 1.81 5.66 -13.82
CA ALA A 505 2.74 6.79 -13.71
C ALA A 505 2.08 8.02 -13.09
N LEU A 506 0.94 8.42 -13.65
CA LEU A 506 0.13 9.52 -13.12
C LEU A 506 -0.30 9.26 -11.66
N ARG A 507 -0.68 8.02 -11.33
CA ARG A 507 -1.03 7.65 -9.95
C ARG A 507 0.16 7.72 -8.99
N PHE A 508 1.36 7.42 -9.46
CA PHE A 508 2.60 7.47 -8.67
C PHE A 508 3.07 8.91 -8.47
N ALA A 509 3.18 9.69 -9.54
CA ALA A 509 3.54 11.10 -9.48
C ALA A 509 2.60 11.88 -8.54
N ARG A 510 1.28 11.70 -8.65
CA ARG A 510 0.30 12.33 -7.74
C ARG A 510 0.43 11.89 -6.28
N LYS A 511 0.87 10.65 -6.04
CA LYS A 511 1.01 10.11 -4.68
C LYS A 511 2.11 10.81 -3.90
N TYR A 512 3.25 11.05 -4.55
CA TYR A 512 4.42 11.72 -3.93
C TYR A 512 4.54 13.20 -4.29
N ARG A 513 3.63 13.72 -5.12
CA ARG A 513 3.61 15.11 -5.62
C ARG A 513 4.86 15.45 -6.44
N LEU A 514 5.24 14.54 -7.32
CA LEU A 514 6.32 14.76 -8.29
C LEU A 514 5.85 15.70 -9.40
N LEU A 515 6.78 16.46 -9.99
CA LEU A 515 6.52 17.21 -11.21
C LEU A 515 6.31 16.24 -12.37
N GLN A 516 5.37 16.58 -13.25
CA GLN A 516 4.85 15.65 -14.25
C GLN A 516 5.38 16.07 -15.62
N GLY A 517 6.13 15.17 -16.25
CA GLY A 517 6.58 15.30 -17.63
C GLY A 517 5.72 14.50 -18.60
N ALA A 518 5.79 14.86 -19.88
CA ALA A 518 5.20 14.07 -20.96
C ALA A 518 6.03 14.25 -22.22
N GLY A 519 6.16 13.18 -23.00
CA GLY A 519 6.86 13.22 -24.27
C GLY A 519 6.33 12.20 -25.27
N SER A 520 6.72 12.39 -26.52
CA SER A 520 6.31 11.52 -27.62
C SER A 520 7.12 10.23 -27.69
N ASP A 521 8.35 10.23 -27.18
CA ASP A 521 9.35 9.19 -27.41
C ASP A 521 9.50 8.91 -28.92
N ALA A 522 9.52 10.01 -29.71
CA ALA A 522 9.47 9.95 -31.15
C ALA A 522 10.77 9.39 -31.74
N HIS A 523 10.61 8.37 -32.60
CA HIS A 523 11.67 7.77 -33.42
C HIS A 523 11.41 7.91 -34.92
N VAL A 524 10.26 8.51 -35.27
CA VAL A 524 9.85 8.89 -36.63
C VAL A 524 9.15 10.24 -36.56
N VAL A 525 9.29 11.07 -37.60
CA VAL A 525 8.76 12.44 -37.66
C VAL A 525 7.28 12.51 -37.28
N GLN A 526 6.47 11.54 -37.72
CA GLN A 526 5.04 11.51 -37.43
C GLN A 526 4.72 11.31 -35.94
N GLY A 527 5.67 10.86 -35.12
CA GLY A 527 5.55 10.72 -33.67
C GLY A 527 5.74 12.03 -32.91
N VAL A 528 6.46 13.00 -33.47
CA VAL A 528 6.81 14.26 -32.79
C VAL A 528 5.56 15.01 -32.33
N GLY A 529 5.56 15.47 -31.08
CA GLY A 529 4.46 16.23 -30.48
C GLY A 529 3.21 15.41 -30.17
N THR A 530 3.25 14.08 -30.25
CA THR A 530 2.10 13.21 -29.88
C THR A 530 1.89 13.11 -28.37
N GLY A 531 2.95 13.32 -27.59
CA GLY A 531 2.90 13.56 -26.14
C GLY A 531 3.70 14.82 -25.83
N ALA A 532 3.09 15.75 -25.09
CA ALA A 532 3.71 17.03 -24.77
C ALA A 532 3.11 17.62 -23.50
N VAL A 533 3.68 18.71 -23.00
CA VAL A 533 3.12 19.55 -21.95
C VAL A 533 2.85 20.95 -22.48
N THR A 534 1.76 21.57 -22.04
CA THR A 534 1.56 23.02 -22.16
C THR A 534 2.07 23.69 -20.91
N MET A 535 3.00 24.62 -21.06
CA MET A 535 3.65 25.29 -19.94
C MET A 535 4.03 26.72 -20.34
N ARG A 536 4.36 27.57 -19.37
CA ARG A 536 4.88 28.91 -19.68
C ARG A 536 6.29 28.81 -20.24
N ARG A 537 6.61 29.69 -21.18
CA ARG A 537 7.97 29.86 -21.70
C ARG A 537 8.93 30.14 -20.53
N PHE A 538 10.10 29.53 -20.60
CA PHE A 538 11.08 29.48 -19.53
C PHE A 538 12.48 29.69 -20.11
N GLU A 539 13.39 30.15 -19.25
CA GLU A 539 14.83 30.26 -19.54
C GLU A 539 15.61 29.41 -18.52
N GLY A 540 16.26 28.34 -19.02
CA GLY A 540 17.06 27.43 -18.21
C GLY A 540 16.26 26.48 -17.30
N ALA A 541 17.01 25.68 -16.54
CA ALA A 541 16.49 24.58 -15.73
C ALA A 541 15.57 25.03 -14.58
N GLU A 542 15.89 26.14 -13.91
CA GLU A 542 15.11 26.62 -12.76
C GLU A 542 13.70 27.10 -13.16
N GLU A 543 13.61 27.97 -14.18
CA GLU A 543 12.32 28.43 -14.71
C GLU A 543 11.52 27.26 -15.32
N PHE A 544 12.18 26.28 -15.94
CA PHE A 544 11.54 25.07 -16.43
C PHE A 544 10.80 24.31 -15.33
N LEU A 545 11.47 24.06 -14.18
CA LEU A 545 10.84 23.41 -13.03
C LEU A 545 9.70 24.24 -12.43
N LEU A 546 9.83 25.57 -12.40
CA LEU A 546 8.77 26.47 -11.96
C LEU A 546 7.54 26.37 -12.88
N SER A 547 7.75 26.41 -14.18
CA SER A 547 6.71 26.34 -15.20
C SER A 547 5.98 24.99 -15.17
N LEU A 548 6.71 23.88 -15.00
CA LEU A 548 6.16 22.53 -14.86
C LEU A 548 5.17 22.36 -13.70
N ARG A 549 5.23 23.21 -12.65
CA ARG A 549 4.28 23.16 -11.52
C ARG A 549 2.83 23.41 -11.96
N THR A 550 2.65 24.14 -13.04
CA THR A 550 1.34 24.51 -13.60
C THR A 550 1.07 23.90 -14.97
N ALA A 551 1.99 23.04 -15.46
CA ALA A 551 1.89 22.48 -16.78
C ALA A 551 0.75 21.47 -16.91
N GLU A 552 0.15 21.43 -18.09
CA GLU A 552 -0.91 20.48 -18.44
C GLU A 552 -0.43 19.50 -19.51
N VAL A 553 -0.63 18.21 -19.28
CA VAL A 553 -0.26 17.17 -20.25
C VAL A 553 -1.19 17.20 -21.45
N LEU A 554 -0.63 17.42 -22.63
CA LEU A 554 -1.31 17.29 -23.91
C LEU A 554 -1.10 15.89 -24.49
N ARG A 555 -2.20 15.28 -24.92
CA ARG A 555 -2.22 13.98 -25.59
C ARG A 555 -2.78 14.17 -26.99
N ARG A 556 -1.96 13.95 -28.02
CA ARG A 556 -2.39 13.94 -29.42
C ARG A 556 -2.27 12.51 -29.94
N PRO A 557 -3.23 11.63 -29.60
CA PRO A 557 -3.09 10.20 -29.85
C PRO A 557 -3.01 9.91 -31.35
N LYS A 558 -1.94 9.24 -31.76
CA LYS A 558 -1.82 8.55 -33.06
C LYS A 558 -1.78 7.05 -32.81
N SER A 559 -2.17 6.26 -33.82
CA SER A 559 -2.15 4.80 -33.70
C SER A 559 -0.72 4.30 -33.48
N LEU A 560 -0.49 3.57 -32.38
CA LEU A 560 0.82 2.97 -32.10
C LEU A 560 1.26 2.02 -33.21
N ALA A 561 0.35 1.19 -33.71
CA ALA A 561 0.63 0.27 -34.80
C ALA A 561 1.05 1.03 -36.07
N TYR A 562 0.46 2.21 -36.30
CA TYR A 562 0.86 3.10 -37.39
C TYR A 562 2.27 3.64 -37.17
N LEU A 563 2.59 4.19 -35.99
CA LEU A 563 3.93 4.70 -35.68
C LEU A 563 5.01 3.60 -35.73
N GLN A 564 4.73 2.41 -35.18
CA GLN A 564 5.65 1.27 -35.24
C GLN A 564 5.85 0.75 -36.67
N SER A 565 4.80 0.72 -37.48
CA SER A 565 4.93 0.33 -38.89
C SER A 565 5.84 1.28 -39.68
N LEU A 566 5.75 2.59 -39.41
CA LEU A 566 6.61 3.59 -40.03
C LEU A 566 8.06 3.45 -39.56
N LYS A 567 8.30 3.20 -38.26
CA LYS A 567 9.64 2.92 -37.73
C LYS A 567 10.29 1.72 -38.43
N TRP A 568 9.55 0.62 -38.56
CA TRP A 568 10.06 -0.57 -39.24
C TRP A 568 10.37 -0.30 -40.72
N VAL A 569 9.52 0.45 -41.41
CA VAL A 569 9.77 0.85 -42.81
C VAL A 569 11.00 1.73 -42.94
N ALA A 570 11.22 2.68 -42.02
CA ALA A 570 12.41 3.54 -42.02
C ALA A 570 13.70 2.72 -41.81
N GLN A 571 13.71 1.83 -40.81
CA GLN A 571 14.85 0.95 -40.51
C GLN A 571 15.18 -0.05 -41.64
N VAL A 572 14.17 -0.48 -42.41
CA VAL A 572 14.38 -1.35 -43.58
C VAL A 572 14.95 -0.57 -44.76
N LYS A 573 14.53 0.69 -44.98
CA LYS A 573 15.06 1.53 -46.05
C LYS A 573 16.55 1.85 -45.88
N GLU A 574 17.00 2.08 -44.64
CA GLU A 574 18.42 2.33 -44.35
C GLU A 574 19.32 1.10 -44.50
N LYS A 575 18.78 -0.12 -44.35
CA LYS A 575 19.56 -1.36 -44.52
C LYS A 575 19.69 -1.83 -45.97
N VAL A 576 18.93 -1.24 -46.88
CA VAL A 576 18.81 -1.67 -48.29
C VAL A 576 19.47 -0.68 -49.26
N LEU A 577 19.84 0.51 -48.78
CA LEU A 577 20.69 1.49 -49.46
C LEU A 577 22.12 1.40 -48.91
#